data_AF-A0A7Y1V593-F1
#
_entry.id   AF-A0A7Y1V593-F1
#
_cell.length_a   1.000
_cell.length_b   1.000
_cell.length_c   1.000
_cell.angle_alpha   90.00
_cell.angle_beta   90.00
_cell.angle_gamma   90.00
#
_symmetry.space_group_name_H-M   'P 1'
#
loop_
_entity.id
_entity.type
_entity.pdbx_description
1 polymer ?
#
loop_
_entity_poly.entity_id
_entity_poly.type
_entity_poly.pdbx_seq_one_letter_code
_entity_poly.pdbx_strand_id
1 'polypeptide(L)'
;MYNTVKSFIVVLLISFGCGLKAQMLHVDGQEFIVNGINIPWRYFGLDFGTSVRQVNYDTSFFDRTFAKLQENGVNAIRMWIHCDGRHSPIVDREGIVKGLPRNFLDDIDDFFERAAKYDLLVMPVLWTFEMVDKGKIELIRDPHKTQTYIDQALVPMLERTRRHCNILAWEVINEPEWAMDIPFAGTTKHTVKAGEMQRFVGQVAEAIHSHSPHKVTVGTAGLRFLTDMHLFSKNYWHDIELQAQNTHCKGAYLDFYSVHYYKWKLETLSPFRQPLNSMGLSKPVLLSEFSLAKNRDPVELMQLALDNGYTGIMPWSMMANDGLAKWDDFRDHMRHISNEHSDKMKISSDCWSEAVTNYYASCLIYPNPAENQLILEHNQPDVTATRVDIISWHGRRVISRSNLAAGPVHLDVSSLASGMYILQVSAQGPDDILRVVNRQKFMIAR
;
A
#
# COMPACT_ATOMS: atom_id res chain seq x y z
N MET A 1 -19.49 70.30 -13.11
CA MET A 1 -18.22 69.59 -12.86
C MET A 1 -18.44 68.58 -11.73
N TYR A 2 -18.65 67.31 -12.05
CA TYR A 2 -18.33 66.17 -11.18
C TYR A 2 -18.17 64.96 -12.11
N ASN A 3 -16.92 64.51 -12.26
CA ASN A 3 -16.52 63.37 -13.08
C ASN A 3 -16.85 62.08 -12.34
N THR A 4 -17.65 61.19 -12.92
CA THR A 4 -17.83 59.82 -12.42
C THR A 4 -16.99 58.89 -13.27
N VAL A 5 -15.78 58.57 -12.80
CA VAL A 5 -14.93 57.53 -13.39
C VAL A 5 -15.52 56.18 -12.99
N LYS A 6 -16.08 55.44 -13.95
CA LYS A 6 -16.44 54.03 -13.77
C LYS A 6 -15.19 53.18 -14.00
N SER A 7 -14.58 52.71 -12.91
CA SER A 7 -13.53 51.70 -12.96
C SER A 7 -14.13 50.36 -13.41
N PHE A 8 -13.79 49.92 -14.62
CA PHE A 8 -14.00 48.53 -15.03
C PHE A 8 -12.85 47.70 -14.47
N ILE A 9 -13.13 46.88 -13.46
CA ILE A 9 -12.21 45.81 -13.04
C ILE A 9 -12.37 44.70 -14.08
N VAL A 10 -11.41 44.60 -15.00
CA VAL A 10 -11.23 43.42 -15.83
C VAL A 10 -10.50 42.39 -14.97
N VAL A 11 -11.24 41.43 -14.41
CA VAL A 11 -10.66 40.23 -13.81
C VAL A 11 -10.17 39.36 -14.97
N LEU A 12 -8.87 39.44 -15.27
CA LEU A 12 -8.22 38.52 -16.17
C LEU A 12 -8.11 37.16 -15.46
N LEU A 13 -9.10 36.29 -15.65
CA LEU A 13 -8.99 34.87 -15.30
C LEU A 13 -7.97 34.24 -16.26
N ILE A 14 -6.70 34.24 -15.87
CA ILE A 14 -5.70 33.40 -16.51
C ILE A 14 -5.99 31.97 -16.04
N SER A 15 -6.80 31.26 -16.81
CA SER A 15 -6.89 29.81 -16.71
C SER A 15 -5.56 29.23 -17.18
N PHE A 16 -4.66 28.94 -16.24
CA PHE A 16 -3.62 27.95 -16.48
C PHE A 16 -4.31 26.59 -16.61
N GLY A 17 -4.84 26.30 -17.81
CA GLY A 17 -5.24 24.97 -18.22
C GLY A 17 -4.01 24.10 -18.45
N CYS A 18 -3.19 23.89 -17.42
CA CYS A 18 -2.31 22.74 -17.38
C CYS A 18 -3.17 21.61 -16.82
N GLY A 19 -3.93 20.95 -17.70
CA GLY A 19 -4.60 19.72 -17.32
C GLY A 19 -3.52 18.75 -16.85
N LEU A 20 -3.50 18.42 -15.56
CA LEU A 20 -2.70 17.32 -15.05
C LEU A 20 -3.13 16.08 -15.85
N LYS A 21 -2.23 15.56 -16.69
CA LYS A 21 -2.44 14.25 -17.31
C LYS A 21 -2.60 13.22 -16.19
N ALA A 22 -3.52 12.28 -16.39
CA ALA A 22 -3.66 11.16 -15.48
C ALA A 22 -2.32 10.43 -15.36
N GLN A 23 -1.92 10.12 -14.13
CA GLN A 23 -0.66 9.42 -13.87
C GLN A 23 -0.88 7.93 -14.10
N MET A 24 -0.07 7.32 -14.96
CA MET A 24 -0.05 5.87 -15.14
C MET A 24 0.80 5.21 -14.06
N LEU A 25 0.39 4.03 -13.62
CA LEU A 25 1.23 3.18 -12.78
C LEU A 25 2.48 2.79 -13.55
N HIS A 26 3.61 2.70 -12.85
CA HIS A 26 4.86 2.22 -13.43
C HIS A 26 5.30 0.91 -12.76
N VAL A 27 5.64 -0.07 -13.59
CA VAL A 27 6.26 -1.34 -13.21
C VAL A 27 7.57 -1.44 -13.99
N ASP A 28 8.67 -1.72 -13.28
CA ASP A 28 10.04 -1.75 -13.85
C ASP A 28 10.39 -0.50 -14.69
N GLY A 29 9.99 0.68 -14.21
CA GLY A 29 10.24 1.97 -14.86
C GLY A 29 9.41 2.24 -16.11
N GLN A 30 8.47 1.36 -16.48
CA GLN A 30 7.62 1.51 -17.66
C GLN A 30 6.16 1.72 -17.27
N GLU A 31 5.42 2.52 -18.05
CA GLU A 31 3.97 2.63 -17.91
C GLU A 31 3.32 1.25 -18.01
N PHE A 32 2.46 0.94 -17.03
CA PHE A 32 1.85 -0.37 -16.90
C PHE A 32 0.32 -0.26 -16.85
N ILE A 33 -0.35 -1.06 -17.67
CA ILE A 33 -1.81 -1.22 -17.66
C ILE A 33 -2.15 -2.49 -16.90
N VAL A 34 -2.94 -2.35 -15.85
CA VAL A 34 -3.46 -3.49 -15.09
C VAL A 34 -4.69 -4.05 -15.80
N ASN A 35 -4.58 -5.25 -16.34
CA ASN A 35 -5.69 -6.05 -16.82
C ASN A 35 -5.89 -7.22 -15.86
N GLY A 36 -6.32 -6.90 -14.65
CA GLY A 36 -6.28 -7.83 -13.53
C GLY A 36 -7.64 -8.44 -13.20
N ILE A 37 -7.72 -9.30 -12.18
CA ILE A 37 -9.00 -9.79 -11.64
C ILE A 37 -8.92 -10.07 -10.15
N ASN A 38 -10.05 -9.97 -9.45
CA ASN A 38 -10.17 -10.48 -8.09
C ASN A 38 -10.30 -12.01 -8.08
N ILE A 39 -9.38 -12.66 -7.38
CA ILE A 39 -9.47 -14.07 -6.94
C ILE A 39 -9.57 -14.08 -5.42
N PRO A 40 -10.58 -13.40 -4.84
CA PRO A 40 -10.46 -12.81 -3.52
C PRO A 40 -10.27 -13.86 -2.41
N TRP A 41 -10.74 -15.08 -2.63
CA TRP A 41 -10.43 -16.26 -1.84
C TRP A 41 -10.83 -17.52 -2.63
N ARG A 42 -10.28 -18.67 -2.25
CA ARG A 42 -10.98 -19.96 -2.44
C ARG A 42 -11.78 -20.30 -1.18
N TYR A 43 -11.16 -20.14 -0.03
CA TYR A 43 -11.78 -20.26 1.29
C TYR A 43 -11.48 -19.00 2.10
N PHE A 44 -12.48 -18.13 2.24
CA PHE A 44 -12.35 -16.84 2.91
C PHE A 44 -11.59 -16.95 4.25
N GLY A 45 -10.42 -16.30 4.30
CA GLY A 45 -9.54 -16.22 5.47
C GLY A 45 -8.88 -17.54 5.87
N LEU A 46 -8.88 -18.57 5.01
CA LEU A 46 -8.40 -19.92 5.30
C LEU A 46 -7.50 -20.49 4.19
N ASP A 47 -7.14 -19.69 3.19
CA ASP A 47 -6.38 -20.16 2.02
C ASP A 47 -4.89 -20.42 2.32
N PHE A 48 -4.34 -19.78 3.35
CA PHE A 48 -2.93 -19.88 3.73
C PHE A 48 -2.77 -20.31 5.18
N GLY A 49 -1.83 -21.23 5.43
CA GLY A 49 -1.54 -21.77 6.74
C GLY A 49 -2.36 -23.00 7.09
N THR A 50 -1.83 -23.80 8.02
CA THR A 50 -2.49 -25.01 8.51
C THR A 50 -3.69 -24.64 9.38
N SER A 51 -4.89 -24.78 8.83
CA SER A 51 -6.15 -24.53 9.54
C SER A 51 -6.58 -25.72 10.40
N VAL A 52 -7.15 -25.42 11.58
CA VAL A 52 -7.83 -26.42 12.43
C VAL A 52 -9.05 -27.06 11.75
N ARG A 53 -9.54 -26.47 10.66
CA ARG A 53 -10.64 -27.02 9.84
C ARG A 53 -10.17 -27.96 8.73
N GLN A 54 -8.88 -28.29 8.67
CA GLN A 54 -8.23 -29.10 7.62
C GLN A 54 -8.45 -28.55 6.19
N VAL A 55 -8.80 -27.27 6.08
CA VAL A 55 -8.73 -26.54 4.83
C VAL A 55 -7.28 -26.11 4.68
N ASN A 56 -6.59 -26.70 3.71
CA ASN A 56 -5.19 -26.41 3.44
C ASN A 56 -5.06 -25.63 2.14
N TYR A 57 -3.97 -24.88 2.04
CA TYR A 57 -3.48 -24.33 0.79
C TYR A 57 -3.42 -25.42 -0.29
N ASP A 58 -3.76 -25.05 -1.52
CA ASP A 58 -3.86 -25.98 -2.66
C ASP A 58 -3.12 -25.42 -3.86
N THR A 59 -1.84 -25.77 -3.93
CA THR A 59 -0.95 -25.44 -5.06
C THR A 59 -1.58 -25.81 -6.40
N SER A 60 -2.23 -26.97 -6.51
CA SER A 60 -2.78 -27.45 -7.79
C SER A 60 -3.99 -26.63 -8.23
N PHE A 61 -4.79 -26.15 -7.28
CA PHE A 61 -5.89 -25.23 -7.56
C PHE A 61 -5.38 -23.89 -8.08
N PHE A 62 -4.39 -23.28 -7.41
CA PHE A 62 -3.85 -21.98 -7.81
C PHE A 62 -3.08 -22.08 -9.14
N ASP A 63 -2.26 -23.11 -9.34
CA ASP A 63 -1.53 -23.31 -10.60
C ASP A 63 -2.48 -23.42 -11.80
N ARG A 64 -3.55 -24.23 -11.71
CA ARG A 64 -4.56 -24.32 -12.79
C ARG A 64 -5.34 -23.02 -12.99
N THR A 65 -5.62 -22.31 -11.90
CA THR A 65 -6.31 -21.02 -11.95
C THR A 65 -5.45 -20.00 -12.69
N PHE A 66 -4.17 -19.88 -12.35
CA PHE A 66 -3.25 -18.93 -12.95
C PHE A 66 -2.97 -19.22 -14.42
N ALA A 67 -2.81 -20.48 -14.79
CA ALA A 67 -2.74 -20.89 -16.20
C ALA A 67 -3.95 -20.36 -16.99
N LYS A 68 -5.17 -20.59 -16.46
CA LYS A 68 -6.40 -20.13 -17.11
C LYS A 68 -6.47 -18.61 -17.22
N LEU A 69 -6.01 -17.88 -16.20
CA LEU A 69 -6.02 -16.41 -16.22
C LEU A 69 -5.05 -15.86 -17.28
N GLN A 70 -3.82 -16.36 -17.31
CA GLN A 70 -2.80 -15.97 -18.29
C GLN A 70 -3.24 -16.28 -19.73
N GLU A 71 -3.84 -17.44 -19.98
CA GLU A 71 -4.39 -17.83 -21.29
C GLU A 71 -5.49 -16.89 -21.79
N ASN A 72 -6.10 -16.11 -20.90
CA ASN A 72 -7.13 -15.12 -21.18
C ASN A 72 -6.62 -13.68 -21.07
N GLY A 73 -5.30 -13.46 -21.04
CA GLY A 73 -4.70 -12.12 -21.11
C GLY A 73 -4.70 -11.35 -19.79
N VAL A 74 -5.00 -12.00 -18.67
CA VAL A 74 -4.88 -11.39 -17.35
C VAL A 74 -3.40 -11.25 -16.99
N ASN A 75 -3.00 -10.09 -16.46
CA ASN A 75 -1.62 -9.83 -16.03
C ASN A 75 -1.48 -9.52 -14.53
N ALA A 76 -2.60 -9.41 -13.81
CA ALA A 76 -2.58 -9.15 -12.37
C ALA A 76 -3.72 -9.84 -11.62
N ILE A 77 -3.50 -10.20 -10.37
CA ILE A 77 -4.48 -10.85 -9.50
C ILE A 77 -4.55 -10.16 -8.14
N ARG A 78 -5.76 -9.99 -7.62
CA ARG A 78 -6.01 -9.45 -6.27
C ARG A 78 -6.52 -10.58 -5.37
N MET A 79 -5.79 -10.87 -4.28
CA MET A 79 -5.99 -12.03 -3.40
C MET A 79 -6.02 -11.59 -1.95
N TRP A 80 -7.02 -12.01 -1.16
CA TRP A 80 -7.10 -11.66 0.26
C TRP A 80 -6.34 -12.67 1.13
N ILE A 81 -5.64 -12.17 2.14
CA ILE A 81 -4.70 -12.96 2.97
C ILE A 81 -5.29 -13.28 4.35
N HIS A 82 -5.43 -12.28 5.23
CA HIS A 82 -5.99 -12.47 6.58
C HIS A 82 -7.51 -12.33 6.61
N CYS A 83 -8.06 -11.60 5.64
CA CYS A 83 -9.46 -11.21 5.59
C CYS A 83 -9.92 -10.56 6.92
N ASP A 84 -10.84 -11.21 7.64
CA ASP A 84 -11.38 -10.76 8.92
C ASP A 84 -10.55 -11.22 10.14
N GLY A 85 -9.41 -11.88 9.91
CA GLY A 85 -8.53 -12.37 10.96
C GLY A 85 -9.03 -13.63 11.67
N ARG A 86 -9.88 -14.44 11.02
CA ARG A 86 -10.42 -15.68 11.61
C ARG A 86 -9.39 -16.80 11.81
N HIS A 87 -8.25 -16.74 11.12
CA HIS A 87 -7.25 -17.80 11.15
C HIS A 87 -5.82 -17.27 11.24
N SER A 88 -5.49 -16.30 10.40
CA SER A 88 -4.20 -15.62 10.41
C SER A 88 -4.43 -14.12 10.66
N PRO A 89 -3.52 -13.45 11.37
CA PRO A 89 -2.43 -14.01 12.17
C PRO A 89 -2.96 -14.68 13.46
N ILE A 90 -2.06 -15.33 14.23
CA ILE A 90 -2.38 -15.89 15.54
C ILE A 90 -2.39 -14.74 16.57
N VAL A 91 -3.50 -14.59 17.28
CA VAL A 91 -3.70 -13.53 18.28
C VAL A 91 -4.07 -14.16 19.63
N ASP A 92 -3.48 -13.68 20.72
CA ASP A 92 -3.86 -14.11 22.07
C ASP A 92 -5.16 -13.42 22.55
N ARG A 93 -5.52 -13.65 23.82
CA ARG A 93 -6.78 -13.13 24.39
C ARG A 93 -6.75 -11.63 24.61
N GLU A 94 -5.56 -11.05 24.72
CA GLU A 94 -5.30 -9.64 24.96
C GLU A 94 -5.24 -8.84 23.65
N GLY A 95 -5.25 -9.53 22.51
CA GLY A 95 -5.17 -8.91 21.18
C GLY A 95 -3.74 -8.74 20.67
N ILE A 96 -2.76 -9.41 21.29
CA ILE A 96 -1.35 -9.40 20.88
C ILE A 96 -1.12 -10.48 19.84
N VAL A 97 -0.49 -10.09 18.74
CA VAL A 97 -0.11 -11.04 17.69
C VAL A 97 1.09 -11.87 18.16
N LYS A 98 1.02 -13.19 17.96
CA LYS A 98 2.06 -14.16 18.37
C LYS A 98 2.81 -14.79 17.21
N GLY A 99 2.37 -14.54 15.97
CA GLY A 99 2.96 -15.16 14.80
C GLY A 99 1.95 -15.48 13.72
N LEU A 100 2.41 -16.23 12.73
CA LEU A 100 1.60 -16.81 11.67
C LEU A 100 1.32 -18.30 11.94
N PRO A 101 0.21 -18.84 11.40
CA PRO A 101 -0.03 -20.29 11.42
C PRO A 101 1.13 -21.10 10.81
N ARG A 102 1.23 -22.37 11.19
CA ARG A 102 2.20 -23.30 10.59
C ARG A 102 2.00 -23.38 9.07
N ASN A 103 3.09 -23.53 8.30
CA ASN A 103 3.13 -23.57 6.83
C ASN A 103 2.71 -22.29 6.13
N PHE A 104 2.23 -21.26 6.84
CA PHE A 104 1.70 -20.05 6.22
C PHE A 104 2.71 -19.36 5.28
N LEU A 105 3.96 -19.23 5.71
CA LEU A 105 5.00 -18.58 4.90
C LEU A 105 5.41 -19.42 3.68
N ASP A 106 5.33 -20.76 3.78
CA ASP A 106 5.63 -21.65 2.65
C ASP A 106 4.49 -21.65 1.63
N ASP A 107 3.24 -21.60 2.10
CA ASP A 107 2.05 -21.48 1.25
C ASP A 107 2.06 -20.15 0.49
N ILE A 108 2.42 -19.05 1.16
CA ILE A 108 2.57 -17.72 0.55
C ILE A 108 3.68 -17.72 -0.51
N ASP A 109 4.83 -18.35 -0.22
CA ASP A 109 5.96 -18.44 -1.15
C ASP A 109 5.56 -19.22 -2.42
N ASP A 110 5.00 -20.43 -2.26
CA ASP A 110 4.52 -21.22 -3.41
C ASP A 110 3.48 -20.45 -4.22
N PHE A 111 2.56 -19.71 -3.58
CA PHE A 111 1.55 -18.92 -4.28
C PHE A 111 2.18 -17.85 -5.19
N PHE A 112 3.14 -17.08 -4.68
CA PHE A 112 3.83 -16.06 -5.48
C PHE A 112 4.68 -16.71 -6.58
N GLU A 113 5.35 -17.83 -6.31
CA GLU A 113 6.10 -18.60 -7.34
C GLU A 113 5.18 -19.12 -8.46
N ARG A 114 3.99 -19.63 -8.12
CA ARG A 114 3.00 -20.06 -9.12
C ARG A 114 2.50 -18.88 -9.94
N ALA A 115 2.22 -17.73 -9.32
CA ALA A 115 1.80 -16.56 -10.06
C ALA A 115 2.90 -16.06 -11.02
N ALA A 116 4.16 -16.06 -10.56
CA ALA A 116 5.32 -15.67 -11.36
C ALA A 116 5.51 -16.57 -12.58
N LYS A 117 5.31 -17.89 -12.44
CA LYS A 117 5.36 -18.87 -13.53
C LYS A 117 4.43 -18.52 -14.70
N TYR A 118 3.34 -17.79 -14.43
CA TYR A 118 2.34 -17.41 -15.43
C TYR A 118 2.33 -15.88 -15.67
N ASP A 119 3.43 -15.18 -15.39
CA ASP A 119 3.57 -13.74 -15.62
C ASP A 119 2.44 -12.91 -14.98
N LEU A 120 1.95 -13.33 -13.81
CA LEU A 120 0.91 -12.63 -13.06
C LEU A 120 1.52 -11.81 -11.92
N LEU A 121 1.30 -10.48 -11.96
CA LEU A 121 1.51 -9.64 -10.79
C LEU A 121 0.44 -9.92 -9.72
N VAL A 122 0.82 -9.84 -8.46
CA VAL A 122 -0.08 -10.10 -7.34
C VAL A 122 -0.24 -8.86 -6.49
N MET A 123 -1.48 -8.50 -6.20
CA MET A 123 -1.85 -7.53 -5.18
C MET A 123 -2.44 -8.26 -3.97
N PRO A 124 -1.60 -8.73 -3.02
CA PRO A 124 -2.09 -9.30 -1.76
C PRO A 124 -2.79 -8.24 -0.92
N VAL A 125 -3.99 -8.57 -0.44
CA VAL A 125 -4.81 -7.72 0.45
C VAL A 125 -4.75 -8.29 1.85
N LEU A 126 -4.12 -7.55 2.77
CA LEU A 126 -3.86 -8.05 4.12
C LEU A 126 -5.17 -8.24 4.88
N TRP A 127 -5.98 -7.20 5.00
CA TRP A 127 -7.18 -7.18 5.83
C TRP A 127 -8.46 -6.85 5.07
N THR A 128 -9.60 -7.19 5.64
CA THR A 128 -10.91 -6.68 5.21
C THR A 128 -11.59 -5.96 6.37
N PHE A 129 -12.42 -4.98 6.06
CA PHE A 129 -13.09 -4.14 7.07
C PHE A 129 -13.87 -4.94 8.12
N GLU A 130 -14.36 -6.14 7.81
CA GLU A 130 -15.07 -7.02 8.75
C GLU A 130 -14.23 -7.46 9.96
N MET A 131 -12.90 -7.25 9.93
CA MET A 131 -12.01 -7.51 11.05
C MET A 131 -12.47 -6.81 12.35
N VAL A 132 -13.13 -5.64 12.23
CA VAL A 132 -13.66 -4.90 13.38
C VAL A 132 -14.75 -5.66 14.14
N ASP A 133 -15.53 -6.48 13.42
CA ASP A 133 -16.61 -7.29 13.98
C ASP A 133 -16.15 -8.70 14.37
N LYS A 134 -14.89 -9.05 14.09
CA LYS A 134 -14.25 -10.35 14.43
C LYS A 134 -13.19 -10.24 15.52
N GLY A 135 -13.33 -9.23 16.38
CA GLY A 135 -12.46 -9.04 17.54
C GLY A 135 -11.03 -8.63 17.19
N LYS A 136 -10.81 -8.04 16.00
CA LYS A 136 -9.51 -7.49 15.58
C LYS A 136 -9.48 -5.98 15.55
N ILE A 137 -10.56 -5.31 15.99
CA ILE A 137 -10.64 -3.84 16.06
C ILE A 137 -9.49 -3.20 16.85
N GLU A 138 -8.98 -3.91 17.86
CA GLU A 138 -7.89 -3.43 18.70
C GLU A 138 -6.55 -3.33 17.95
N LEU A 139 -6.36 -4.07 16.85
CA LEU A 139 -5.20 -3.88 15.95
C LEU A 139 -5.23 -2.51 15.27
N ILE A 140 -6.42 -1.90 15.10
CA ILE A 140 -6.61 -0.58 14.51
C ILE A 140 -6.63 0.53 15.57
N ARG A 141 -7.09 0.25 16.79
CA ARG A 141 -7.19 1.27 17.87
C ARG A 141 -5.90 1.45 18.64
N ASP A 142 -5.17 0.37 18.91
CA ASP A 142 -4.00 0.37 19.76
C ASP A 142 -2.71 0.28 18.91
N PRO A 143 -1.86 1.34 18.90
CA PRO A 143 -0.60 1.32 18.15
C PRO A 143 0.39 0.27 18.61
N HIS A 144 0.37 -0.14 19.88
CA HIS A 144 1.24 -1.22 20.35
C HIS A 144 0.79 -2.57 19.77
N LYS A 145 -0.52 -2.81 19.67
CA LYS A 145 -1.04 -4.02 19.04
C LYS A 145 -0.81 -4.03 17.53
N THR A 146 -0.95 -2.87 16.86
CA THR A 146 -0.51 -2.69 15.47
C THR A 146 0.95 -3.11 15.31
N GLN A 147 1.84 -2.66 16.20
CA GLN A 147 3.25 -3.02 16.14
C GLN A 147 3.48 -4.52 16.33
N THR A 148 2.75 -5.18 17.23
CA THR A 148 2.88 -6.64 17.39
C THR A 148 2.48 -7.39 16.11
N TYR A 149 1.45 -6.91 15.39
CA TYR A 149 1.11 -7.45 14.07
C TYR A 149 2.24 -7.25 13.06
N ILE A 150 2.82 -6.03 13.03
CA ILE A 150 3.92 -5.71 12.14
C ILE A 150 5.09 -6.66 12.39
N ASP A 151 5.55 -6.78 13.63
CA ASP A 151 6.75 -7.53 13.97
C ASP A 151 6.57 -9.04 13.83
N GLN A 152 5.41 -9.56 14.24
CA GLN A 152 5.20 -11.00 14.39
C GLN A 152 4.54 -11.64 13.15
N ALA A 153 3.94 -10.85 12.25
CA ALA A 153 3.27 -11.37 11.07
C ALA A 153 3.71 -10.67 9.78
N LEU A 154 3.62 -9.33 9.71
CA LEU A 154 3.90 -8.61 8.48
C LEU A 154 5.37 -8.69 8.06
N VAL A 155 6.30 -8.34 8.95
CA VAL A 155 7.74 -8.37 8.65
C VAL A 155 8.20 -9.78 8.23
N PRO A 156 7.80 -10.87 8.91
CA PRO A 156 8.07 -12.23 8.41
C PRO A 156 7.56 -12.51 6.99
N MET A 157 6.37 -12.00 6.61
CA MET A 157 5.89 -12.11 5.23
C MET A 157 6.77 -11.30 4.29
N LEU A 158 7.08 -10.05 4.62
CA LEU A 158 7.88 -9.17 3.78
C LEU A 158 9.30 -9.71 3.55
N GLU A 159 9.97 -10.18 4.60
CA GLU A 159 11.30 -10.78 4.47
C GLU A 159 11.29 -12.05 3.61
N ARG A 160 10.21 -12.85 3.69
CA ARG A 160 10.05 -14.04 2.85
C ARG A 160 9.85 -13.65 1.39
N THR A 161 9.08 -12.59 1.11
CA THR A 161 8.59 -12.29 -0.24
C THR A 161 9.23 -11.10 -0.93
N ARG A 162 10.10 -10.33 -0.28
CA ARG A 162 10.84 -9.18 -0.86
C ARG A 162 11.68 -9.49 -2.10
N ARG A 163 11.82 -10.77 -2.45
CA ARG A 163 12.51 -11.23 -3.65
C ARG A 163 11.60 -11.53 -4.84
N HIS A 164 10.29 -11.57 -4.62
CA HIS A 164 9.30 -11.82 -5.66
C HIS A 164 9.06 -10.54 -6.46
N CYS A 165 9.53 -10.52 -7.71
CA CYS A 165 9.33 -9.40 -8.62
C CYS A 165 7.88 -9.23 -9.06
N ASN A 166 7.05 -10.26 -8.88
CA ASN A 166 5.66 -10.27 -9.30
C ASN A 166 4.69 -9.79 -8.21
N ILE A 167 5.13 -8.97 -7.26
CA ILE A 167 4.23 -8.29 -6.32
C ILE A 167 3.93 -6.89 -6.87
N LEU A 168 2.68 -6.67 -7.30
CA LEU A 168 2.21 -5.36 -7.78
C LEU A 168 2.27 -4.33 -6.64
N ALA A 169 1.64 -4.68 -5.52
CA ALA A 169 1.52 -3.87 -4.32
C ALA A 169 0.94 -4.67 -3.17
N TRP A 170 1.26 -4.30 -1.94
CA TRP A 170 0.51 -4.74 -0.77
C TRP A 170 -0.67 -3.79 -0.53
N GLU A 171 -1.88 -4.33 -0.56
CA GLU A 171 -3.07 -3.59 -0.16
C GLU A 171 -3.31 -3.81 1.34
N VAL A 172 -3.30 -2.73 2.12
CA VAL A 172 -3.38 -2.84 3.58
C VAL A 172 -4.74 -3.37 4.05
N ILE A 173 -5.82 -2.84 3.47
CA ILE A 173 -7.17 -3.17 3.89
C ILE A 173 -8.18 -2.92 2.76
N ASN A 174 -9.08 -3.87 2.58
CA ASN A 174 -10.24 -3.78 1.71
C ASN A 174 -11.37 -2.97 2.36
N GLU A 175 -11.87 -1.96 1.65
CA GLU A 175 -13.04 -1.11 1.96
C GLU A 175 -13.11 -0.63 3.43
N PRO A 176 -12.02 -0.06 3.98
CA PRO A 176 -11.96 0.36 5.39
C PRO A 176 -13.06 1.34 5.80
N GLU A 177 -13.65 2.09 4.87
CA GLU A 177 -14.66 3.10 5.16
C GLU A 177 -15.92 2.50 5.78
N TRP A 178 -16.26 1.25 5.45
CA TRP A 178 -17.39 0.56 6.10
C TRP A 178 -17.17 0.31 7.58
N ALA A 179 -15.91 0.32 8.03
CA ALA A 179 -15.52 0.22 9.42
C ALA A 179 -15.17 1.57 10.07
N MET A 180 -15.30 2.69 9.35
CA MET A 180 -14.96 4.03 9.86
C MET A 180 -16.22 4.80 10.24
N ASP A 181 -16.17 5.51 11.37
CA ASP A 181 -17.18 6.48 11.80
C ASP A 181 -17.01 7.79 11.00
N ILE A 182 -17.49 7.79 9.76
CA ILE A 182 -17.42 8.90 8.82
C ILE A 182 -18.75 9.05 8.03
N PRO A 183 -19.05 10.23 7.46
CA PRO A 183 -20.25 10.43 6.67
C PRO A 183 -20.37 9.44 5.49
N PHE A 184 -21.58 8.90 5.29
CA PHE A 184 -21.94 7.96 4.20
C PHE A 184 -21.23 6.60 4.26
N ALA A 185 -20.62 6.23 5.38
CA ALA A 185 -19.97 4.94 5.60
C ALA A 185 -20.32 4.37 6.99
N GLY A 186 -19.45 3.54 7.59
CA GLY A 186 -19.65 3.03 8.96
C GLY A 186 -20.84 2.08 9.11
N THR A 187 -20.91 1.05 8.26
CA THR A 187 -22.02 0.09 8.21
C THR A 187 -21.80 -1.17 9.05
N THR A 188 -20.59 -1.38 9.58
CA THR A 188 -20.27 -2.48 10.50
C THR A 188 -20.91 -2.29 11.88
N LYS A 189 -20.94 -3.35 12.67
CA LYS A 189 -21.45 -3.28 14.06
C LYS A 189 -20.52 -2.44 14.95
N HIS A 190 -19.22 -2.53 14.72
CA HIS A 190 -18.21 -1.75 15.42
C HIS A 190 -17.43 -0.88 14.44
N THR A 191 -17.20 0.38 14.79
CA THR A 191 -16.44 1.33 13.96
C THR A 191 -15.24 1.89 14.71
N VAL A 192 -14.29 2.41 13.94
CA VAL A 192 -13.12 3.18 14.42
C VAL A 192 -13.18 4.60 13.90
N LYS A 193 -12.46 5.52 14.55
CA LYS A 193 -12.31 6.89 14.03
C LYS A 193 -11.44 6.87 12.78
N ALA A 194 -11.64 7.84 11.88
CA ALA A 194 -10.81 7.95 10.67
C ALA A 194 -9.30 8.01 10.98
N GLY A 195 -8.91 8.80 11.99
CA GLY A 195 -7.51 8.90 12.42
C GLY A 195 -6.91 7.59 12.95
N GLU A 196 -7.72 6.73 13.58
CA GLU A 196 -7.26 5.41 14.05
C GLU A 196 -6.97 4.49 12.86
N MET A 197 -7.86 4.49 11.85
CA MET A 197 -7.65 3.72 10.62
C MET A 197 -6.47 4.27 9.80
N GLN A 198 -6.35 5.59 9.66
CA GLN A 198 -5.22 6.24 8.97
C GLN A 198 -3.89 5.96 9.66
N ARG A 199 -3.86 5.95 11.01
CA ARG A 199 -2.69 5.51 11.79
C ARG A 199 -2.32 4.07 11.45
N PHE A 200 -3.27 3.14 11.55
CA PHE A 200 -3.05 1.73 11.26
C PHE A 200 -2.50 1.53 9.84
N VAL A 201 -3.14 2.13 8.83
CA VAL A 201 -2.69 2.06 7.44
C VAL A 201 -1.29 2.64 7.28
N GLY A 202 -1.02 3.82 7.85
CA GLY A 202 0.28 4.46 7.73
C GLY A 202 1.42 3.68 8.39
N GLN A 203 1.20 3.04 9.54
CA GLN A 203 2.22 2.18 10.17
C GLN A 203 2.49 0.91 9.36
N VAL A 204 1.44 0.31 8.78
CA VAL A 204 1.61 -0.86 7.91
C VAL A 204 2.34 -0.47 6.61
N ALA A 205 1.99 0.67 6.02
CA ALA A 205 2.67 1.21 4.84
C ALA A 205 4.15 1.49 5.10
N GLU A 206 4.46 2.17 6.22
CA GLU A 206 5.85 2.39 6.67
C GLU A 206 6.61 1.07 6.78
N ALA A 207 6.02 0.05 7.41
CA ALA A 207 6.66 -1.25 7.55
C ALA A 207 6.93 -1.91 6.20
N ILE A 208 6.00 -1.84 5.25
CA ILE A 208 6.16 -2.40 3.89
C ILE A 208 7.30 -1.70 3.15
N HIS A 209 7.32 -0.36 3.14
CA HIS A 209 8.39 0.42 2.51
C HIS A 209 9.75 0.23 3.18
N SER A 210 9.76 -0.08 4.48
CA SER A 210 10.98 -0.28 5.26
C SER A 210 11.64 -1.65 5.04
N HIS A 211 10.85 -2.69 4.76
CA HIS A 211 11.33 -4.08 4.69
C HIS A 211 11.21 -4.68 3.28
N SER A 212 10.69 -3.93 2.31
CA SER A 212 10.52 -4.40 0.93
C SER A 212 10.53 -3.23 -0.05
N PRO A 213 10.73 -3.50 -1.36
CA PRO A 213 10.68 -2.48 -2.40
C PRO A 213 9.27 -2.32 -2.98
N HIS A 214 8.30 -3.03 -2.40
CA HIS A 214 6.97 -3.16 -2.94
C HIS A 214 6.16 -1.90 -2.68
N LYS A 215 5.22 -1.65 -3.59
CA LYS A 215 4.26 -0.56 -3.48
C LYS A 215 3.19 -0.88 -2.43
N VAL A 216 2.51 0.15 -1.93
CA VAL A 216 1.41 0.07 -0.97
C VAL A 216 0.17 0.77 -1.50
N THR A 217 -1.01 0.19 -1.25
CA THR A 217 -2.31 0.82 -1.54
C THR A 217 -3.38 0.47 -0.49
N VAL A 218 -4.58 1.04 -0.66
CA VAL A 218 -5.80 0.75 0.10
C VAL A 218 -6.95 0.65 -0.90
N GLY A 219 -7.74 -0.42 -0.85
CA GLY A 219 -8.92 -0.60 -1.68
C GLY A 219 -10.09 0.20 -1.15
N THR A 220 -10.20 1.49 -1.51
CA THR A 220 -11.27 2.35 -1.02
C THR A 220 -12.63 1.95 -1.59
N ALA A 221 -13.66 1.98 -0.74
CA ALA A 221 -15.04 1.71 -1.11
C ALA A 221 -15.64 2.70 -2.13
N GLY A 222 -14.92 3.71 -2.60
CA GLY A 222 -15.36 4.51 -3.75
C GLY A 222 -14.73 5.88 -3.82
N LEU A 223 -14.88 6.53 -4.99
CA LEU A 223 -14.29 7.85 -5.25
C LEU A 223 -14.68 8.91 -4.22
N ARG A 224 -15.86 8.80 -3.59
CA ARG A 224 -16.30 9.69 -2.50
C ARG A 224 -15.28 9.80 -1.36
N PHE A 225 -14.55 8.73 -1.08
CA PHE A 225 -13.58 8.66 0.01
C PHE A 225 -12.15 8.95 -0.45
N LEU A 226 -12.00 9.36 -1.72
CA LEU A 226 -10.72 9.58 -2.38
C LEU A 226 -10.57 11.00 -2.95
N THR A 227 -11.62 11.82 -3.01
CA THR A 227 -11.57 13.16 -3.60
C THR A 227 -12.15 14.24 -2.69
N ASP A 228 -11.52 15.42 -2.70
CA ASP A 228 -12.05 16.64 -2.07
C ASP A 228 -12.78 17.55 -3.09
N MET A 229 -12.82 17.16 -4.36
CA MET A 229 -13.36 18.00 -5.46
C MET A 229 -14.89 17.93 -5.59
N HIS A 230 -15.54 17.06 -4.83
CA HIS A 230 -16.99 16.86 -4.86
C HIS A 230 -17.62 17.14 -3.50
N LEU A 231 -18.83 17.72 -3.52
CA LEU A 231 -19.61 17.94 -2.31
C LEU A 231 -19.80 16.63 -1.55
N PHE A 232 -19.64 16.71 -0.22
CA PHE A 232 -19.76 15.57 0.69
C PHE A 232 -18.77 14.42 0.42
N SER A 233 -17.67 14.70 -0.28
CA SER A 233 -16.54 13.80 -0.48
C SER A 233 -15.34 14.30 0.32
N LYS A 234 -14.43 13.39 0.68
CA LYS A 234 -13.15 13.71 1.31
C LYS A 234 -12.13 12.67 0.87
N ASN A 235 -10.92 13.09 0.54
CA ASN A 235 -9.81 12.16 0.38
C ASN A 235 -9.26 11.75 1.76
N TYR A 236 -9.60 10.57 2.25
CA TYR A 236 -9.09 10.05 3.53
C TYR A 236 -7.68 9.46 3.44
N TRP A 237 -7.18 9.24 2.23
CA TRP A 237 -5.99 8.43 1.95
C TRP A 237 -4.84 9.26 1.37
N HIS A 238 -5.00 10.58 1.30
CA HIS A 238 -3.92 11.48 0.90
C HIS A 238 -2.74 11.39 1.88
N ASP A 239 -1.51 11.55 1.39
CA ASP A 239 -0.29 11.44 2.20
C ASP A 239 -0.33 12.32 3.46
N ILE A 240 -0.88 13.53 3.34
CA ILE A 240 -1.06 14.46 4.48
C ILE A 240 -1.89 13.82 5.60
N GLU A 241 -2.94 13.07 5.26
CA GLU A 241 -3.83 12.44 6.23
C GLU A 241 -3.12 11.29 6.95
N LEU A 242 -2.39 10.45 6.20
CA LEU A 242 -1.62 9.34 6.76
C LEU A 242 -0.44 9.84 7.62
N GLN A 243 0.30 10.83 7.13
CA GLN A 243 1.46 11.39 7.82
C GLN A 243 1.07 12.21 9.06
N ALA A 244 -0.11 12.85 9.06
CA ALA A 244 -0.62 13.54 10.25
C ALA A 244 -0.82 12.59 11.45
N GLN A 245 -1.15 11.33 11.19
CA GLN A 245 -1.31 10.31 12.23
C GLN A 245 0.00 9.54 12.52
N ASN A 246 1.03 9.72 11.70
CA ASN A 246 2.28 8.95 11.73
C ASN A 246 3.50 9.87 11.55
N THR A 247 3.60 10.92 12.37
CA THR A 247 4.59 12.01 12.20
C THR A 247 6.06 11.55 12.27
N HIS A 248 6.32 10.35 12.78
CA HIS A 248 7.64 9.73 12.84
C HIS A 248 7.95 8.82 11.63
N CYS A 249 6.96 8.51 10.78
CA CYS A 249 7.03 7.54 9.69
C CYS A 249 7.03 8.26 8.34
N LYS A 250 8.19 8.45 7.72
CA LYS A 250 8.29 9.15 6.42
C LYS A 250 7.76 8.32 5.25
N GLY A 251 7.73 7.01 5.39
CA GLY A 251 7.12 6.02 4.50
C GLY A 251 5.64 5.77 4.75
N ALA A 252 4.95 6.55 5.59
CA ALA A 252 3.50 6.47 5.73
C ALA A 252 2.77 7.15 4.55
N TYR A 253 2.79 6.51 3.39
CA TYR A 253 2.09 6.96 2.17
C TYR A 253 1.60 5.76 1.35
N LEU A 254 0.70 6.00 0.38
CA LEU A 254 0.31 4.99 -0.63
C LEU A 254 1.01 5.30 -1.96
N ASP A 255 1.47 4.33 -2.74
CA ASP A 255 2.12 4.60 -4.03
C ASP A 255 1.11 4.93 -5.15
N PHE A 256 -0.08 4.36 -5.06
CA PHE A 256 -1.22 4.64 -5.93
C PHE A 256 -2.51 4.41 -5.16
N TYR A 257 -3.60 4.95 -5.70
CA TYR A 257 -4.93 4.76 -5.13
C TYR A 257 -5.65 3.58 -5.79
N SER A 258 -6.42 2.84 -5.01
CA SER A 258 -7.21 1.71 -5.50
C SER A 258 -8.67 1.95 -5.13
N VAL A 259 -9.59 1.91 -6.10
CA VAL A 259 -10.99 2.30 -5.88
C VAL A 259 -11.98 1.27 -6.38
N HIS A 260 -13.06 1.09 -5.61
CA HIS A 260 -14.13 0.16 -5.93
C HIS A 260 -15.38 0.88 -6.40
N TYR A 261 -16.10 0.27 -7.34
CA TYR A 261 -17.36 0.80 -7.82
C TYR A 261 -18.41 -0.29 -8.05
N TYR A 262 -19.60 -0.10 -7.48
CA TYR A 262 -20.74 -0.95 -7.74
C TYR A 262 -21.95 -0.08 -8.05
N LYS A 263 -22.93 -0.61 -8.80
CA LYS A 263 -24.07 0.15 -9.32
C LYS A 263 -24.92 0.88 -8.26
N TRP A 264 -24.89 0.42 -7.01
CA TRP A 264 -25.61 1.06 -5.91
C TRP A 264 -24.85 2.25 -5.30
N LYS A 265 -23.61 2.50 -5.74
CA LYS A 265 -22.83 3.69 -5.39
C LYS A 265 -23.27 4.87 -6.24
N LEU A 266 -22.90 6.07 -5.82
CA LEU A 266 -23.35 7.32 -6.43
C LEU A 266 -22.93 7.39 -7.92
N GLU A 267 -23.91 7.46 -8.82
CA GLU A 267 -23.67 7.45 -10.26
C GLU A 267 -22.85 8.66 -10.75
N THR A 268 -22.99 9.81 -10.08
CA THR A 268 -22.19 11.00 -10.38
C THR A 268 -20.72 10.84 -10.02
N LEU A 269 -20.35 9.82 -9.24
CA LEU A 269 -18.97 9.44 -8.93
C LEU A 269 -18.61 8.08 -9.54
N SER A 270 -19.24 7.73 -10.67
CA SER A 270 -18.90 6.52 -11.41
C SER A 270 -17.55 6.66 -12.12
N PRO A 271 -16.65 5.68 -12.00
CA PRO A 271 -15.38 5.65 -12.74
C PRO A 271 -15.58 5.63 -14.26
N PHE A 272 -16.76 5.23 -14.73
CA PHE A 272 -17.12 5.17 -16.16
C PHE A 272 -17.72 6.48 -16.68
N ARG A 273 -17.86 7.50 -15.82
CA ARG A 273 -18.39 8.83 -16.18
C ARG A 273 -17.44 9.96 -15.79
N GLN A 274 -16.62 9.74 -14.78
CA GLN A 274 -15.79 10.78 -14.19
C GLN A 274 -14.31 10.62 -14.59
N PRO A 275 -13.75 11.57 -15.35
CA PRO A 275 -12.32 11.59 -15.62
C PRO A 275 -11.54 11.96 -14.36
N LEU A 276 -10.45 11.26 -14.08
CA LEU A 276 -9.66 11.46 -12.86
C LEU A 276 -8.94 12.83 -12.81
N ASN A 277 -8.74 13.47 -13.95
CA ASN A 277 -8.14 14.81 -14.01
C ASN A 277 -9.00 15.89 -13.30
N SER A 278 -10.30 15.63 -13.07
CA SER A 278 -11.19 16.52 -12.32
C SER A 278 -11.23 16.20 -10.82
N MET A 279 -10.57 15.12 -10.38
CA MET A 279 -10.68 14.58 -9.02
C MET A 279 -9.61 15.10 -8.06
N GLY A 280 -8.65 15.91 -8.53
CA GLY A 280 -7.60 16.48 -7.67
C GLY A 280 -6.65 15.44 -7.08
N LEU A 281 -6.49 14.28 -7.74
CA LEU A 281 -5.67 13.18 -7.25
C LEU A 281 -4.21 13.34 -7.66
N SER A 282 -3.32 13.00 -6.74
CA SER A 282 -1.87 13.18 -6.88
C SER A 282 -1.12 11.92 -7.32
N LYS A 283 -1.82 10.79 -7.50
CA LYS A 283 -1.22 9.47 -7.76
C LYS A 283 -2.04 8.69 -8.81
N PRO A 284 -1.46 7.66 -9.44
CA PRO A 284 -2.22 6.74 -10.29
C PRO A 284 -3.42 6.15 -9.55
N VAL A 285 -4.46 5.76 -10.30
CA VAL A 285 -5.66 5.15 -9.72
C VAL A 285 -6.00 3.86 -10.45
N LEU A 286 -6.13 2.78 -9.70
CA LEU A 286 -6.56 1.47 -10.16
C LEU A 286 -8.04 1.26 -9.82
N LEU A 287 -8.86 0.83 -10.79
CA LEU A 287 -10.23 0.39 -10.53
C LEU A 287 -10.21 -1.08 -10.08
N SER A 288 -10.00 -1.34 -8.80
CA SER A 288 -9.66 -2.67 -8.27
C SER A 288 -10.84 -3.57 -7.90
N GLU A 289 -12.06 -3.05 -7.90
CA GLU A 289 -13.27 -3.87 -7.85
C GLU A 289 -14.43 -3.17 -8.55
N PHE A 290 -15.16 -3.94 -9.34
CA PHE A 290 -16.48 -3.56 -9.83
C PHE A 290 -17.20 -4.79 -10.38
N SER A 291 -18.52 -4.73 -10.42
CA SER A 291 -19.32 -5.69 -11.17
C SER A 291 -19.99 -5.04 -12.36
N LEU A 292 -20.34 -5.87 -13.34
CA LEU A 292 -21.06 -5.41 -14.52
C LEU A 292 -22.53 -5.19 -14.17
N ALA A 293 -23.05 -4.04 -14.58
CA ALA A 293 -24.49 -3.91 -14.69
C ALA A 293 -24.96 -4.85 -15.81
N LYS A 294 -26.05 -5.61 -15.58
CA LYS A 294 -26.75 -6.33 -16.64
C LYS A 294 -27.05 -5.31 -17.75
N ASN A 295 -26.54 -5.54 -18.97
CA ASN A 295 -26.72 -4.72 -20.18
C ASN A 295 -25.62 -3.67 -20.51
N ARG A 296 -24.40 -3.76 -19.97
CA ARG A 296 -23.25 -3.00 -20.50
C ARG A 296 -22.23 -3.95 -21.10
N ASP A 297 -21.64 -3.56 -22.23
CA ASP A 297 -20.52 -4.29 -22.82
C ASP A 297 -19.28 -4.09 -21.94
N PRO A 298 -18.68 -5.16 -21.39
CA PRO A 298 -17.50 -5.01 -20.56
C PRO A 298 -16.28 -4.45 -21.31
N VAL A 299 -16.22 -4.49 -22.66
CA VAL A 299 -15.11 -3.89 -23.44
C VAL A 299 -15.23 -2.37 -23.35
N GLU A 300 -16.45 -1.88 -23.52
CA GLU A 300 -16.78 -0.46 -23.40
C GLU A 300 -16.44 0.07 -22.01
N LEU A 301 -16.80 -0.66 -20.95
CA LEU A 301 -16.54 -0.22 -19.57
C LEU A 301 -15.04 -0.16 -19.24
N MET A 302 -14.26 -1.12 -19.72
CA MET A 302 -12.80 -1.06 -19.64
C MET A 302 -12.26 0.18 -20.36
N GLN A 303 -12.63 0.36 -21.63
CA GLN A 303 -12.12 1.47 -22.43
C GLN A 303 -12.47 2.81 -21.78
N LEU A 304 -13.69 2.94 -21.27
CA LEU A 304 -14.13 4.13 -20.51
C LEU A 304 -13.27 4.38 -19.26
N ALA A 305 -12.87 3.32 -18.54
CA ALA A 305 -11.96 3.49 -17.39
C ALA A 305 -10.59 4.00 -17.85
N LEU A 306 -10.00 3.41 -18.90
CA LEU A 306 -8.71 3.86 -19.44
C LEU A 306 -8.81 5.32 -19.95
N ASP A 307 -9.86 5.66 -20.69
CA ASP A 307 -10.10 7.01 -21.22
C ASP A 307 -10.29 8.05 -20.11
N ASN A 308 -10.88 7.63 -18.98
CA ASN A 308 -11.02 8.46 -17.79
C ASN A 308 -9.73 8.55 -16.96
N GLY A 309 -8.65 7.89 -17.39
CA GLY A 309 -7.30 8.01 -16.82
C GLY A 309 -6.96 6.97 -15.75
N TYR A 310 -7.76 5.92 -15.59
CA TYR A 310 -7.43 4.82 -14.69
C TYR A 310 -6.26 4.00 -15.26
N THR A 311 -5.40 3.48 -14.39
CA THR A 311 -4.23 2.69 -14.80
C THR A 311 -4.57 1.23 -15.14
N GLY A 312 -5.84 0.89 -15.19
CA GLY A 312 -6.34 -0.46 -15.42
C GLY A 312 -7.54 -0.80 -14.56
N ILE A 313 -7.94 -2.07 -14.62
CA ILE A 313 -9.11 -2.61 -13.96
C ILE A 313 -8.81 -3.94 -13.27
N MET A 314 -9.60 -4.27 -12.24
CA MET A 314 -9.69 -5.61 -11.67
C MET A 314 -11.16 -5.89 -11.32
N PRO A 315 -11.95 -6.49 -12.22
CA PRO A 315 -13.33 -6.84 -11.93
C PRO A 315 -13.46 -7.82 -10.77
N TRP A 316 -14.62 -7.76 -10.13
CA TRP A 316 -15.09 -8.74 -9.17
C TRP A 316 -15.96 -9.76 -9.90
N SER A 317 -15.77 -11.06 -9.80
CA SER A 317 -14.56 -11.78 -9.37
C SER A 317 -14.51 -13.13 -10.10
N MET A 318 -13.41 -13.86 -9.97
CA MET A 318 -13.30 -15.20 -10.55
C MET A 318 -14.21 -16.21 -9.82
N MET A 319 -14.28 -16.13 -8.49
CA MET A 319 -14.83 -17.22 -7.67
C MET A 319 -15.43 -16.83 -6.32
N ALA A 320 -15.75 -15.57 -6.05
CA ALA A 320 -16.41 -15.20 -4.79
C ALA A 320 -17.77 -15.90 -4.60
N ASN A 321 -18.47 -16.21 -5.71
CA ASN A 321 -19.77 -16.90 -5.74
C ASN A 321 -20.86 -16.24 -4.87
N ASP A 322 -20.76 -14.93 -4.68
CA ASP A 322 -21.69 -14.09 -3.90
C ASP A 322 -22.88 -13.55 -4.72
N GLY A 323 -22.90 -13.82 -6.03
CA GLY A 323 -23.93 -13.37 -6.95
C GLY A 323 -23.73 -11.95 -7.49
N LEU A 324 -22.62 -11.28 -7.15
CA LEU A 324 -22.31 -9.95 -7.68
C LEU A 324 -21.79 -10.00 -9.12
N ALA A 325 -21.02 -11.04 -9.47
CA ALA A 325 -20.51 -11.31 -10.81
C ALA A 325 -19.80 -12.68 -10.90
N LYS A 326 -19.46 -13.12 -12.13
CA LYS A 326 -18.78 -14.40 -12.40
C LYS A 326 -17.67 -14.24 -13.43
N TRP A 327 -16.68 -15.14 -13.41
CA TRP A 327 -15.56 -15.15 -14.36
C TRP A 327 -15.98 -15.02 -15.83
N ASP A 328 -17.01 -15.77 -16.25
CA ASP A 328 -17.45 -15.77 -17.65
C ASP A 328 -18.01 -14.42 -18.10
N ASP A 329 -18.37 -13.53 -17.19
CA ASP A 329 -18.85 -12.18 -17.53
C ASP A 329 -17.71 -11.28 -18.06
N PHE A 330 -16.43 -11.63 -17.81
CA PHE A 330 -15.26 -10.80 -18.15
C PHE A 330 -14.20 -11.52 -18.99
N ARG A 331 -14.29 -12.85 -19.13
CA ARG A 331 -13.22 -13.67 -19.73
C ARG A 331 -12.77 -13.17 -21.11
N ASP A 332 -13.72 -12.91 -22.01
CA ASP A 332 -13.41 -12.56 -23.40
C ASP A 332 -12.86 -11.12 -23.51
N HIS A 333 -13.19 -10.29 -22.53
CA HIS A 333 -12.76 -8.90 -22.39
C HIS A 333 -11.30 -8.79 -22.02
N MET A 334 -10.85 -9.57 -21.04
CA MET A 334 -9.44 -9.63 -20.65
C MET A 334 -8.54 -9.93 -21.85
N ARG A 335 -8.99 -10.84 -22.72
CA ARG A 335 -8.25 -11.23 -23.92
C ARG A 335 -8.18 -10.09 -24.93
N HIS A 336 -9.27 -9.36 -25.13
CA HIS A 336 -9.32 -8.23 -26.05
C HIS A 336 -8.33 -7.12 -25.65
N ILE A 337 -8.37 -6.72 -24.38
CA ILE A 337 -7.48 -5.72 -23.78
C ILE A 337 -6.01 -6.10 -23.96
N SER A 338 -5.71 -7.36 -23.64
CA SER A 338 -4.35 -7.88 -23.76
C SER A 338 -3.81 -7.78 -25.18
N ASN A 339 -4.67 -7.91 -26.20
CA ASN A 339 -4.26 -7.79 -27.59
C ASN A 339 -4.01 -6.32 -27.98
N GLU A 340 -4.80 -5.39 -27.46
CA GLU A 340 -4.69 -3.95 -27.77
C GLU A 340 -3.55 -3.25 -27.03
N HIS A 341 -3.18 -3.72 -25.83
CA HIS A 341 -2.22 -3.07 -24.93
C HIS A 341 -1.02 -3.94 -24.55
N SER A 342 -0.69 -4.95 -25.37
CA SER A 342 0.35 -5.94 -25.07
C SER A 342 1.74 -5.36 -24.77
N ASP A 343 2.05 -4.14 -25.24
CA ASP A 343 3.30 -3.42 -24.99
C ASP A 343 3.37 -2.84 -23.57
N LYS A 344 2.23 -2.44 -22.99
CA LYS A 344 2.12 -1.84 -21.65
C LYS A 344 1.71 -2.83 -20.56
N MET A 345 1.70 -4.13 -20.86
CA MET A 345 1.24 -5.17 -19.93
C MET A 345 2.34 -6.17 -19.55
N LYS A 346 3.53 -6.04 -20.13
CA LYS A 346 4.65 -6.96 -19.90
C LYS A 346 5.41 -6.58 -18.63
N ILE A 347 5.84 -7.61 -17.91
CA ILE A 347 6.66 -7.50 -16.71
C ILE A 347 8.11 -7.80 -17.12
N SER A 348 9.09 -7.07 -16.59
CA SER A 348 10.51 -7.39 -16.80
C SER A 348 10.91 -8.49 -15.81
N SER A 349 11.83 -9.37 -16.19
CA SER A 349 12.29 -10.47 -15.31
C SER A 349 13.22 -10.01 -14.18
N ASP A 350 13.72 -8.77 -14.20
CA ASP A 350 14.79 -8.30 -13.29
C ASP A 350 14.40 -7.02 -12.51
N CYS A 351 13.59 -7.17 -11.45
CA CYS A 351 13.17 -6.06 -10.57
C CYS A 351 14.27 -5.53 -9.61
N TRP A 352 15.47 -6.13 -9.63
CA TRP A 352 16.53 -5.82 -8.67
C TRP A 352 17.42 -4.63 -9.02
N SER A 353 17.30 -4.09 -10.23
CA SER A 353 18.23 -3.04 -10.70
C SER A 353 18.01 -1.67 -10.06
N GLU A 354 16.80 -1.36 -9.57
CA GLU A 354 16.47 -0.05 -8.96
C GLU A 354 16.14 -0.11 -7.46
N ALA A 355 15.76 -1.28 -6.95
CA ALA A 355 15.25 -1.44 -5.59
C ALA A 355 16.33 -1.26 -4.50
N VAL A 356 17.58 -1.64 -4.78
CA VAL A 356 18.70 -1.69 -3.81
C VAL A 356 19.02 -0.32 -3.20
N THR A 357 18.73 0.79 -3.89
CA THR A 357 19.05 2.13 -3.39
C THR A 357 18.11 2.65 -2.29
N ASN A 358 16.88 2.12 -2.17
CA ASN A 358 15.88 2.62 -1.20
C ASN A 358 15.72 1.76 0.07
N TYR A 359 16.37 0.59 0.14
CA TYR A 359 16.25 -0.40 1.23
C TYR A 359 16.80 0.02 2.61
N TYR A 360 17.13 1.29 2.78
CA TYR A 360 17.95 1.72 3.91
C TYR A 360 17.38 2.91 4.71
N ALA A 361 16.07 3.13 4.69
CA ALA A 361 15.49 4.36 5.20
C ALA A 361 14.29 4.20 6.14
N SER A 362 14.32 3.26 7.09
CA SER A 362 13.71 3.54 8.39
C SER A 362 14.70 3.24 9.51
N CYS A 363 15.00 4.29 10.26
CA CYS A 363 15.73 4.19 11.50
C CYS A 363 14.96 5.03 12.49
N LEU A 364 14.53 4.47 13.61
CA LEU A 364 13.89 5.25 14.65
C LEU A 364 14.98 5.76 15.59
N ILE A 365 14.91 7.03 15.99
CA ILE A 365 15.80 7.58 17.01
C ILE A 365 14.99 8.04 18.23
N TYR A 366 15.42 7.62 19.41
CA TYR A 366 14.77 8.01 20.67
C TYR A 366 15.72 7.93 21.86
N PRO A 367 15.47 8.69 22.95
CA PRO A 367 14.52 9.79 23.02
C PRO A 367 14.97 10.97 22.14
N ASN A 368 14.01 11.73 21.61
CA ASN A 368 14.26 12.99 20.90
C ASN A 368 13.23 14.02 21.40
N PRO A 369 13.61 14.96 22.29
CA PRO A 369 14.98 15.34 22.63
C PRO A 369 15.75 14.26 23.43
N ALA A 370 17.05 14.15 23.17
CA ALA A 370 17.99 13.29 23.90
C ALA A 370 18.66 14.07 25.03
N GLU A 371 18.94 13.42 26.16
CA GLU A 371 19.68 14.02 27.27
C GLU A 371 21.16 13.58 27.24
N ASN A 372 21.39 12.31 27.58
CA ASN A 372 22.72 11.69 27.66
C ASN A 372 22.91 10.57 26.64
N GLN A 373 21.81 10.02 26.12
CA GLN A 373 21.83 8.85 25.25
C GLN A 373 20.83 9.04 24.11
N LEU A 374 21.22 8.58 22.92
CA LEU A 374 20.35 8.44 21.77
C LEU A 374 20.39 6.98 21.34
N ILE A 375 19.22 6.35 21.23
CA ILE A 375 19.05 4.99 20.73
C ILE A 375 18.67 5.09 19.27
N LEU A 376 19.40 4.36 18.44
CA LEU A 376 19.10 4.17 17.03
C LEU A 376 18.58 2.75 16.84
N GLU A 377 17.28 2.61 16.62
CA GLU A 377 16.70 1.34 16.17
C GLU A 377 16.84 1.21 14.66
N HIS A 378 17.42 0.10 14.22
CA HIS A 378 17.51 -0.27 12.81
C HIS A 378 17.19 -1.75 12.64
N ASN A 379 16.39 -2.06 11.62
CA ASN A 379 15.94 -3.43 11.33
C ASN A 379 16.85 -4.14 10.31
N GLN A 380 18.16 -3.95 10.40
CA GLN A 380 19.11 -4.55 9.44
C GLN A 380 19.73 -5.82 10.04
N PRO A 381 19.41 -7.02 9.52
CA PRO A 381 20.16 -8.22 9.82
C PRO A 381 21.45 -8.20 8.99
N ASP A 382 22.59 -8.09 9.66
CA ASP A 382 23.92 -8.38 9.08
C ASP A 382 24.43 -7.48 7.94
N VAL A 383 24.47 -6.16 8.15
CA VAL A 383 25.32 -5.28 7.32
C VAL A 383 26.62 -4.98 8.07
N THR A 384 27.65 -5.77 7.78
CA THR A 384 29.02 -5.66 8.31
C THR A 384 29.73 -4.33 8.02
N ALA A 385 29.08 -3.38 7.34
CA ALA A 385 29.63 -2.07 6.99
C ALA A 385 28.61 -0.93 7.07
N THR A 386 27.86 -0.85 8.18
CA THR A 386 27.04 0.33 8.50
C THR A 386 27.85 1.34 9.30
N ARG A 387 27.82 2.62 8.90
CA ARG A 387 28.41 3.76 9.61
C ARG A 387 27.33 4.72 10.09
N VAL A 388 27.43 5.16 11.33
CA VAL A 388 26.61 6.23 11.90
C VAL A 388 27.49 7.41 12.25
N ASP A 389 27.12 8.58 11.76
CA ASP A 389 27.76 9.86 12.05
C ASP A 389 26.78 10.81 12.73
N ILE A 390 27.15 11.43 13.85
CA ILE A 390 26.45 12.60 14.38
C ILE A 390 27.17 13.84 13.89
N ILE A 391 26.42 14.76 13.29
CA ILE A 391 26.93 15.97 12.64
C ILE A 391 26.29 17.17 13.34
N SER A 392 27.10 18.14 13.77
CA SER A 392 26.62 19.39 14.31
C SER A 392 25.89 20.21 13.24
N TRP A 393 25.09 21.19 13.65
CA TRP A 393 24.42 22.10 12.71
C TRP A 393 25.38 22.86 11.78
N HIS A 394 26.64 23.02 12.18
CA HIS A 394 27.69 23.64 11.37
C HIS A 394 28.35 22.65 10.39
N GLY A 395 27.81 21.44 10.23
CA GLY A 395 28.34 20.41 9.33
C GLY A 395 29.54 19.64 9.87
N ARG A 396 29.96 19.88 11.12
CA ARG A 396 31.10 19.16 11.71
C ARG A 396 30.63 17.81 12.26
N ARG A 397 31.23 16.72 11.80
CA ARG A 397 31.05 15.39 12.40
C ARG A 397 31.64 15.37 13.82
N VAL A 398 30.82 15.03 14.81
CA VAL A 398 31.15 15.01 16.24
C VAL A 398 31.19 13.60 16.83
N ILE A 399 30.41 12.65 16.31
CA ILE A 399 30.49 11.22 16.65
C ILE A 399 30.53 10.42 15.35
N SER A 400 31.31 9.32 15.34
CA SER A 400 31.32 8.35 14.25
C SER A 400 31.46 6.93 14.81
N ARG A 401 30.61 6.02 14.35
CA ARG A 401 30.62 4.59 14.69
C ARG A 401 30.49 3.78 13.41
N SER A 402 31.20 2.66 13.32
CA SER A 402 31.16 1.74 12.18
C SER A 402 31.03 0.31 12.68
N ASN A 403 30.67 -0.62 11.80
CA ASN A 403 30.51 -2.05 12.10
C ASN A 403 29.49 -2.27 13.23
N LEU A 404 28.32 -1.64 13.07
CA LEU A 404 27.24 -1.73 14.05
C LEU A 404 26.71 -3.15 14.10
N ALA A 405 26.50 -3.65 15.32
CA ALA A 405 25.85 -4.93 15.54
C ALA A 405 24.36 -4.85 15.18
N ALA A 406 23.73 -6.00 14.91
CA ALA A 406 22.28 -6.06 14.75
C ALA A 406 21.55 -5.64 16.04
N GLY A 407 20.44 -4.90 15.90
CA GLY A 407 19.61 -4.43 17.01
C GLY A 407 19.82 -2.97 17.39
N PRO A 408 19.24 -2.51 18.52
CA PRO A 408 19.33 -1.11 18.94
C PRO A 408 20.78 -0.67 19.18
N VAL A 409 21.19 0.43 18.54
CA VAL A 409 22.50 1.03 18.70
C VAL A 409 22.43 2.17 19.70
N HIS A 410 23.13 2.01 20.82
CA HIS A 410 23.20 3.00 21.88
C HIS A 410 24.34 3.99 21.62
N LEU A 411 24.00 5.25 21.36
CA LEU A 411 24.94 6.35 21.15
C LEU A 411 25.01 7.21 22.41
N ASP A 412 26.18 7.29 23.02
CA ASP A 412 26.46 8.23 24.11
C ASP A 412 26.62 9.65 23.53
N VAL A 413 25.71 10.54 23.91
CA VAL A 413 25.70 11.95 23.51
C VAL A 413 25.93 12.87 24.71
N SER A 414 26.33 12.35 25.87
CA SER A 414 26.57 13.09 27.11
C SER A 414 27.65 14.18 27.00
N SER A 415 28.58 14.04 26.05
CA SER A 415 29.64 15.02 25.80
C SER A 415 29.23 16.17 24.86
N LEU A 416 28.08 16.06 24.19
CA LEU A 416 27.59 17.07 23.25
C LEU A 416 26.80 18.16 23.97
N ALA A 417 26.92 19.41 23.54
CA ALA A 417 26.16 20.54 24.10
C ALA A 417 24.68 20.51 23.67
N SER A 418 23.79 21.13 24.46
CA SER A 418 22.38 21.30 24.09
C SER A 418 22.24 22.00 22.73
N GLY A 419 21.35 21.51 21.88
CA GLY A 419 21.17 22.03 20.52
C GLY A 419 20.74 20.97 19.51
N MET A 420 20.65 21.38 18.24
CA MET A 420 20.21 20.51 17.14
C MET A 420 21.41 19.84 16.44
N TYR A 421 21.25 18.54 16.19
CA TYR A 421 22.22 17.69 15.51
C TYR A 421 21.55 16.89 14.40
N ILE A 422 22.37 16.38 13.48
CA ILE A 422 21.95 15.47 12.40
C ILE A 422 22.60 14.12 12.66
N LEU A 423 21.79 13.08 12.81
CA LEU A 423 22.23 11.70 12.71
C LEU A 423 22.20 11.28 11.24
N GLN A 424 23.32 10.81 10.72
CA GLN A 424 23.48 10.28 9.38
C GLN A 424 23.85 8.81 9.46
N VAL A 425 23.08 7.96 8.79
CA VAL A 425 23.40 6.54 8.60
C VAL A 425 23.90 6.37 7.17
N SER A 426 25.01 5.66 7.02
CA SER A 426 25.56 5.25 5.73
C SER A 426 25.73 3.74 5.73
N ALA A 427 25.40 3.08 4.62
CA ALA A 427 25.55 1.65 4.47
C ALA A 427 26.29 1.34 3.17
N GLN A 428 27.04 0.23 3.17
CA GLN A 428 27.70 -0.28 1.99
C GLN A 428 26.69 -1.06 1.14
N GLY A 429 26.59 -0.69 -0.13
CA GLY A 429 25.78 -1.41 -1.12
C GLY A 429 26.48 -2.68 -1.62
N PRO A 430 25.79 -3.52 -2.43
CA PRO A 430 26.37 -4.73 -3.03
C PRO A 430 27.57 -4.48 -3.96
N ASP A 431 27.78 -3.23 -4.37
CA ASP A 431 28.89 -2.75 -5.19
C ASP A 431 30.08 -2.24 -4.36
N ASP A 432 30.09 -2.54 -3.06
CA ASP A 432 31.08 -2.09 -2.08
C ASP A 432 31.17 -0.55 -1.87
N ILE A 433 30.21 0.22 -2.38
CA ILE A 433 30.19 1.69 -2.21
C ILE A 433 29.34 2.08 -0.99
N LEU A 434 29.94 2.86 -0.07
CA LEU A 434 29.24 3.43 1.08
C LEU A 434 28.38 4.63 0.65
N ARG A 435 27.06 4.53 0.80
CA ARG A 435 26.10 5.60 0.47
C ARG A 435 25.40 6.09 1.73
N VAL A 436 24.99 7.37 1.73
CA VAL A 436 24.13 7.90 2.79
C VAL A 436 22.73 7.35 2.57
N VAL A 437 22.18 6.73 3.60
CA VAL A 437 20.93 6.00 3.51
C VAL A 437 19.82 6.57 4.38
N ASN A 438 20.20 7.20 5.50
CA ASN A 438 19.25 7.91 6.34
C ASN A 438 19.88 9.18 6.91
N ARG A 439 19.06 10.22 7.07
CA ARG A 439 19.40 11.46 7.78
C ARG A 439 18.22 11.92 8.60
N GLN A 440 18.45 12.10 9.90
CA GLN A 440 17.45 12.57 10.84
C GLN A 440 18.00 13.68 11.72
N LYS A 441 17.13 14.63 12.08
CA LYS A 441 17.46 15.68 13.03
C LYS A 441 17.01 15.25 14.42
N PHE A 442 17.85 15.49 15.41
CA PHE A 442 17.46 15.35 16.81
C PHE A 442 17.97 16.53 17.63
N MET A 443 17.33 16.75 18.76
CA MET A 443 17.70 17.79 19.71
C MET A 443 18.34 17.14 20.92
N ILE A 444 19.38 17.79 21.46
CA ILE A 444 19.87 17.52 22.80
C ILE A 444 19.29 18.59 23.72
N ALA A 445 18.51 18.17 24.72
CA ALA A 445 17.93 19.05 25.74
C ALA A 445 18.50 18.64 27.10
N ARG A 446 19.08 19.62 27.81
CA ARG A 446 19.57 19.49 29.17
C ARG A 446 19.15 20.70 29.98
#